data_AF-A0A2A4M0H7-F1
#
_entry.id   AF-A0A2A4M0H7-F1
#
_cell.length_a   1.000
_cell.length_b   1.000
_cell.length_c   1.000
_cell.angle_alpha   90.00
_cell.angle_beta   90.00
_cell.angle_gamma   90.00
#
_symmetry.space_group_name_H-M   'P 1'
#
loop_
_entity.id
_entity.type
_entity.pdbx_description
1 polymer ?
#
loop_
_entity_poly.entity_id
_entity_poly.type
_entity_poly.pdbx_seq_one_letter_code
_entity_poly.pdbx_strand_id
1 'polypeptide(L)'
;ELLESALPIRREARLRARESEAAKPPLLAALTDGEDYELCFTLGQGRAVTLLDQFKQEFPGTPLSCVGKIVDRPGLKIRQKSGIMEIATRGYVHFQ
;
A
#
# COMPACT_ATOMS: atom_id res chain seq x y z
N GLU A 1 9.25 4.52 -4.00
CA GLU A 1 8.53 5.64 -3.37
C GLU A 1 7.03 5.42 -3.53
N LEU A 2 6.31 5.29 -2.42
CA LEU A 2 4.86 5.17 -2.36
C LEU A 2 4.21 6.54 -2.17
N LEU A 3 2.96 6.68 -2.63
CA LEU A 3 2.11 7.83 -2.34
C LEU A 3 1.03 7.40 -1.34
N GLU A 4 1.00 8.03 -0.16
CA GLU A 4 0.08 7.67 0.91
C GLU A 4 -1.39 7.68 0.46
N SER A 5 -1.78 8.72 -0.28
CA SER A 5 -3.17 8.89 -0.74
C SER A 5 -3.60 7.87 -1.80
N ALA A 6 -2.65 7.14 -2.40
CA ALA A 6 -2.93 6.11 -3.40
C ALA A 6 -3.03 4.71 -2.79
N LEU A 7 -2.65 4.51 -1.52
CA LEU A 7 -2.75 3.21 -0.87
C LEU A 7 -4.22 2.80 -0.66
N PRO A 8 -4.63 1.61 -1.11
CA PRO A 8 -6.02 1.16 -1.04
C PRO A 8 -6.38 0.66 0.37
N ILE A 9 -6.46 1.58 1.33
CA ILE A 9 -6.85 1.25 2.71
C ILE A 9 -8.37 1.23 2.84
N ARG A 10 -8.93 0.03 3.00
CA ARG A 10 -10.37 -0.22 3.13
C ARG A 10 -10.97 0.46 4.37
N ARG A 11 -12.28 0.76 4.31
CA ARG A 11 -13.01 1.44 5.39
C ARG A 11 -12.95 0.66 6.69
N GLU A 12 -13.02 -0.66 6.62
CA GLU A 12 -13.03 -1.57 7.75
C GLU A 12 -11.71 -1.49 8.53
N ALA A 13 -10.57 -1.39 7.82
CA ALA A 13 -9.26 -1.15 8.45
C ALA A 13 -9.22 0.20 9.19
N ARG A 14 -9.88 1.23 8.66
CA ARG A 14 -9.97 2.56 9.30
C ARG A 14 -10.88 2.55 10.53
N LEU A 15 -11.92 1.72 10.53
CA LEU A 15 -12.80 1.54 11.69
C LEU A 15 -12.08 0.78 12.80
N ARG A 16 -11.37 -0.32 12.47
CA ARG A 16 -10.54 -1.07 13.43
C ARG A 16 -9.54 -0.21 14.17
N ALA A 17 -8.89 0.73 13.47
CA ALA A 17 -7.96 1.67 14.09
C ALA A 17 -8.59 2.63 15.12
N ARG A 18 -9.92 2.70 15.22
CA ARG A 18 -10.66 3.54 16.19
C ARG A 18 -11.24 2.75 17.36
N GLU A 19 -11.14 1.42 17.33
CA GLU A 19 -11.72 0.55 18.38
C GLU A 19 -10.92 0.60 19.69
N SER A 20 -9.65 0.98 19.64
CA SER A 20 -8.77 1.09 20.81
C SER A 20 -7.66 2.11 20.56
N GLU A 21 -7.24 2.82 21.61
CA GLU A 21 -6.06 3.69 21.55
C GLU A 21 -4.75 2.92 21.28
N ALA A 22 -4.73 1.61 21.56
CA ALA A 22 -3.60 0.74 21.25
C ALA A 22 -3.60 0.23 19.80
N ALA A 23 -4.65 0.52 19.01
CA ALA A 23 -4.74 0.05 17.64
C ALA A 23 -3.72 0.75 16.74
N LYS A 24 -3.11 0.00 15.81
CA LYS A 24 -2.17 0.58 14.85
C LYS A 24 -2.88 1.59 13.94
N PRO A 25 -2.24 2.72 13.58
CA PRO A 25 -2.75 3.61 12.56
C PRO A 25 -2.97 2.86 11.23
N PRO A 26 -4.02 3.19 10.44
CA PRO A 26 -4.37 2.42 9.24
C PRO A 26 -3.23 2.29 8.22
N LEU A 27 -2.40 3.33 8.08
CA LEU A 27 -1.24 3.29 7.19
C LEU A 27 -0.20 2.26 7.65
N LEU A 28 0.05 2.17 8.95
CA LEU A 28 1.03 1.23 9.50
C LEU A 28 0.50 -0.20 9.43
N ALA A 29 -0.78 -0.41 9.72
CA ALA A 29 -1.46 -1.69 9.57
C ALA A 29 -1.34 -2.22 8.13
N ALA A 30 -1.68 -1.40 7.13
CA ALA A 30 -1.62 -1.76 5.71
C ALA A 30 -0.21 -2.11 5.19
N LEU A 31 0.84 -1.81 5.96
CA LEU A 31 2.23 -2.07 5.59
C LEU A 31 2.88 -3.19 6.41
N THR A 32 2.25 -3.63 7.51
CA THR A 32 2.90 -4.53 8.48
C THR A 32 2.05 -5.71 8.94
N ASP A 33 0.72 -5.64 8.84
CA ASP A 33 -0.14 -6.70 9.36
C ASP A 33 -0.11 -7.95 8.48
N GLY A 34 -0.03 -7.79 7.16
CA GLY A 34 0.02 -8.90 6.21
C GLY A 34 -1.32 -9.64 6.10
N GLU A 35 -1.27 -10.89 5.63
CA GLU A 35 -2.45 -11.77 5.43
C GLU A 35 -3.55 -11.19 4.53
N ASP A 36 -3.24 -10.17 3.73
CA ASP A 36 -4.18 -9.57 2.78
C ASP A 36 -4.41 -10.47 1.55
N TYR A 37 -3.48 -11.40 1.25
CA TYR A 37 -3.47 -12.27 0.06
C TYR A 37 -3.60 -11.51 -1.28
N GLU A 38 -3.17 -10.24 -1.30
CA GLU A 38 -3.18 -9.37 -2.48
C GLU A 38 -1.87 -9.49 -3.28
N LEU A 39 -1.92 -9.12 -4.57
CA LEU A 39 -0.73 -9.05 -5.43
C LEU A 39 -0.06 -7.68 -5.34
N CYS A 40 1.25 -7.68 -5.12
CA CYS A 40 2.10 -6.48 -5.20
C CYS A 40 3.19 -6.70 -6.25
N PHE A 41 3.17 -5.92 -7.32
CA PHE A 41 4.06 -6.09 -8.46
C PHE A 41 4.50 -4.75 -9.05
N THR A 42 5.46 -4.81 -9.97
CA THR A 42 6.00 -3.66 -10.68
C THR A 42 5.79 -3.79 -12.18
N LEU A 43 5.84 -2.66 -12.88
CA LEU A 43 5.67 -2.58 -14.32
C LEU A 43 6.79 -1.75 -14.93
N GLY A 44 7.05 -2.00 -16.22
CA GLY A 44 7.87 -1.11 -17.03
C GLY A 44 7.27 0.31 -17.08
N GLN A 45 8.13 1.31 -17.24
CA GLN A 45 7.71 2.70 -17.35
C GLN A 45 6.68 2.90 -18.48
N GLY A 46 5.64 3.69 -18.24
CA GLY A 46 4.60 3.98 -19.22
C GLY A 46 3.53 2.88 -19.39
N ARG A 47 3.65 1.72 -18.73
CA ARG A 47 2.69 0.61 -18.85
C ARG A 47 1.49 0.71 -17.91
N ALA A 48 1.58 1.55 -16.87
CA ALA A 48 0.61 1.58 -15.78
C ALA A 48 -0.81 1.94 -16.25
N VAL A 49 -0.96 2.98 -17.08
CA VAL A 49 -2.28 3.45 -17.53
C VAL A 49 -2.98 2.38 -18.37
N THR A 50 -2.30 1.86 -19.39
CA THR A 50 -2.84 0.80 -20.26
C THR A 50 -3.26 -0.43 -19.47
N LEU A 51 -2.45 -0.87 -18.50
CA LEU A 51 -2.81 -2.01 -17.67
C LEU A 51 -4.04 -1.71 -16.81
N LEU A 52 -4.12 -0.54 -16.18
CA LEU A 52 -5.26 -0.17 -15.33
C LEU A 52 -6.57 -0.19 -16.13
N ASP A 53 -6.56 0.35 -17.35
CA ASP A 53 -7.75 0.38 -18.21
C ASP A 53 -8.18 -1.04 -18.63
N GLN A 54 -7.23 -1.87 -19.06
CA GLN A 54 -7.49 -3.27 -19.45
C GLN A 54 -7.96 -4.10 -18.26
N PHE A 55 -7.29 -3.98 -17.12
CA PHE A 55 -7.63 -4.72 -15.90
C PHE A 55 -9.03 -4.37 -15.41
N LYS A 56 -9.44 -3.10 -15.48
CA LYS A 56 -10.80 -2.69 -15.10
C LYS A 56 -11.87 -3.28 -16.02
N GLN A 57 -11.57 -3.48 -17.30
CA GLN A 57 -12.48 -4.13 -18.24
C GLN A 57 -12.61 -5.63 -17.98
N GLU A 58 -11.49 -6.30 -17.70
CA GLU A 58 -11.44 -7.75 -17.50
C GLU A 58 -11.92 -8.17 -16.09
N PHE A 59 -11.58 -7.38 -15.07
CA PHE A 59 -11.88 -7.64 -13.66
C PHE A 59 -12.56 -6.44 -12.98
N PRO A 60 -13.77 -6.04 -13.39
CA PRO A 60 -14.44 -4.84 -12.88
C PRO A 60 -14.72 -4.85 -11.37
N GLY A 61 -14.80 -6.04 -10.76
CA GLY A 61 -15.00 -6.22 -9.32
C GLY A 61 -13.72 -6.22 -8.49
N THR A 62 -12.54 -6.28 -9.12
CA THR A 62 -11.25 -6.37 -8.44
C THR A 62 -10.51 -5.05 -8.59
N PRO A 63 -10.22 -4.31 -7.51
CA PRO A 63 -9.50 -3.05 -7.62
C PRO A 63 -8.02 -3.28 -7.91
N LEU A 64 -7.45 -2.47 -8.81
CA LEU A 64 -6.01 -2.37 -9.02
C LEU A 64 -5.58 -0.91 -8.80
N SER A 65 -4.57 -0.70 -7.96
CA SER A 65 -4.10 0.65 -7.59
C SER A 65 -2.62 0.82 -7.90
N CYS A 66 -2.28 1.88 -8.64
CA CYS A 66 -0.89 2.31 -8.78
C CYS A 66 -0.50 3.12 -7.53
N VAL A 67 0.21 2.47 -6.59
CA VAL A 67 0.50 3.05 -5.27
C VAL A 67 1.82 3.82 -5.20
N GLY A 68 2.62 3.82 -6.27
CA GLY A 68 3.93 4.44 -6.26
C GLY A 68 4.79 4.13 -7.48
N LYS A 69 6.08 4.36 -7.33
CA LYS A 69 7.10 4.13 -8.35
C LYS A 69 8.38 3.56 -7.76
N ILE A 70 9.11 2.80 -8.57
CA ILE A 70 10.48 2.40 -8.26
C ILE A 70 11.41 3.60 -8.40
N VAL A 71 12.39 3.69 -7.49
CA VAL A 71 13.42 4.73 -7.45
C VAL A 71 14.78 4.07 -7.32
N ASP A 72 15.83 4.80 -7.65
CA ASP A 72 17.23 4.35 -7.64
C ASP A 72 17.86 4.26 -6.24
N ARG A 73 17.13 4.69 -5.20
CA ARG A 73 17.58 4.65 -3.81
C ARG A 73 16.98 3.47 -3.03
N PRO A 74 17.75 2.80 -2.17
CA PRO A 74 17.24 1.75 -1.31
C PRO A 74 16.27 2.30 -0.26
N GLY A 75 15.46 1.39 0.29
CA GLY A 75 14.51 1.67 1.37
C GLY A 75 13.10 2.05 0.89
N LEU A 76 12.15 2.00 1.82
CA LEU A 76 10.75 2.33 1.56
C LEU A 76 10.44 3.75 2.03
N LYS A 77 10.16 4.62 1.06
CA LYS A 77 9.76 6.01 1.29
C LYS A 77 8.29 6.19 0.94
N ILE A 78 7.54 6.83 1.82
CA ILE A 78 6.13 7.17 1.64
C ILE A 78 6.01 8.68 1.59
N ARG A 79 5.52 9.18 0.47
CA ARG A 79 5.18 10.58 0.29
C ARG A 79 3.81 10.86 0.91
N GLN A 80 3.81 11.73 1.90
CA GLN A 80 2.63 12.24 2.60
C GLN A 80 2.44 13.72 2.24
N LYS A 81 1.31 14.30 2.64
CA LYS A 81 1.09 15.75 2.50
C LYS A 81 2.06 16.57 3.34
N SER A 82 2.47 16.04 4.49
CA SER A 82 3.37 16.68 5.46
C SER A 82 4.87 16.51 5.14
N GLY A 83 5.22 15.64 4.20
CA GLY A 83 6.62 15.34 3.87
C GLY A 83 6.85 13.90 3.44
N ILE A 84 8.07 13.42 3.65
CA ILE A 84 8.45 12.04 3.34
C ILE A 84 8.64 11.28 4.65
N MET A 85 7.94 10.16 4.80
CA MET A 85 8.14 9.19 5.87
C MET A 85 9.01 8.05 5.36
N GLU A 86 10.06 7.71 6.09
CA GLU A 86 10.81 6.47 5.90
C GLU A 86 10.28 5.40 6.85
N ILE A 87 10.01 4.22 6.32
CA ILE A 87 9.60 3.07 7.14
C ILE A 87 10.79 2.13 7.31
N ALA A 88 11.15 1.92 8.58
CA ALA A 88 12.10 0.90 9.02
C ALA A 88 11.41 -0.30 9.72
N THR A 89 10.09 -0.24 9.89
CA THR A 89 9.31 -1.27 10.60
C THR A 89 9.27 -2.58 9.82
N ARG A 90 9.34 -3.70 10.55
CA ARG A 90 9.21 -5.05 10.01
C ARG A 90 7.77 -5.56 10.17
N GLY A 91 7.31 -6.33 9.19
CA GLY A 91 6.08 -7.11 9.30
C GLY A 91 6.27 -8.35 10.18
N TYR A 92 5.34 -9.29 10.06
CA TYR A 92 5.38 -10.54 10.81
C TYR A 92 6.68 -11.34 10.58
N VAL A 93 7.25 -11.89 11.67
CA VAL A 93 8.39 -12.80 11.64
C VAL A 93 8.09 -13.98 12.57
N HIS A 94 8.18 -15.19 12.05
CA HIS A 94 7.99 -16.38 12.86
C HIS A 94 9.03 -16.47 13.99
N PHE A 95 8.57 -16.77 15.21
CA PHE A 95 9.40 -17.00 16.41
C PHE A 95 10.25 -15.79 16.88
N GLN A 96 9.84 -14.56 16.55
CA GLN A 96 10.41 -13.32 17.10
C GLN A 96 9.45 -12.61 18.05
#